data_AF-A0A535ATX2-F1
#
_entry.id   AF-A0A535ATX2-F1
#
_cell.length_a   1.000
_cell.length_b   1.000
_cell.length_c   1.000
_cell.angle_alpha   90.00
_cell.angle_beta   90.00
_cell.angle_gamma   90.00
#
_symmetry.space_group_name_H-M   'P 1'
#
loop_
_entity.id
_entity.type
_entity.pdbx_description
1 polymer ?
#
loop_
_entity_poly.entity_id
_entity_poly.type
_entity_poly.pdbx_seq_one_letter_code
_entity_poly.pdbx_strand_id
1 'polypeptide(L)'
;MTLTVESKLALNDGQFIPQLGLGVWQTRAGAMCEAAVLAALEAGYRHIDTAALYGNEESVGAAIRESGIPREQIFVTTKLWNSDHGNPERALETSLRKLKFDHVDLYLIHYPVRQRRQSWRALEALRAKGKARSIGVSNFTIRHLTELLAETNTIPAVNQVEFHPYLYQRDLLDFCARRAIVLEAYSPLTKGARLKDPKLVAIAKKYSQAGVERAARSRLPLVDRLSQRS
;
A
#
# COMPACT_ATOMS: atom_id res chain seq x y z
N MET A 1 -17.46 -11.83 -5.62
CA MET A 1 -17.45 -10.82 -4.54
C MET A 1 -17.27 -9.44 -5.18
N THR A 2 -18.03 -8.44 -4.74
CA THR A 2 -17.86 -7.05 -5.20
C THR A 2 -16.78 -6.41 -4.34
N LEU A 3 -15.73 -5.88 -4.95
CA LEU A 3 -14.68 -5.15 -4.23
C LEU A 3 -15.18 -3.73 -3.93
N THR A 4 -15.01 -3.30 -2.67
CA THR A 4 -15.17 -1.92 -2.19
C THR A 4 -13.85 -1.38 -1.66
N VAL A 5 -13.77 -0.07 -1.39
CA VAL A 5 -12.60 0.59 -0.78
C VAL A 5 -12.26 0.00 0.61
N GLU A 6 -13.22 -0.64 1.27
CA GLU A 6 -13.06 -1.27 2.58
C GLU A 6 -12.57 -2.72 2.49
N SER A 7 -12.45 -3.29 1.29
CA SER A 7 -12.06 -4.70 1.10
C SER A 7 -10.66 -4.93 1.65
N LYS A 8 -10.49 -6.01 2.42
CA LYS A 8 -9.20 -6.40 3.00
C LYS A 8 -8.73 -7.75 2.48
N LEU A 9 -7.44 -8.01 2.58
CA LEU A 9 -6.82 -9.33 2.41
C LEU A 9 -6.17 -9.75 3.72
N ALA A 10 -6.25 -11.04 4.03
CA ALA A 10 -5.47 -11.62 5.11
C ALA A 10 -3.99 -11.68 4.71
N LEU A 11 -3.11 -11.30 5.63
CA LEU A 11 -1.68 -11.51 5.55
C LEU A 11 -1.30 -12.83 6.24
N ASN A 12 -0.12 -13.36 5.94
CA ASN A 12 0.37 -14.63 6.51
C ASN A 12 0.73 -14.57 8.01
N ASP A 13 0.62 -13.39 8.62
CA ASP A 13 0.87 -13.14 10.04
C ASP A 13 -0.42 -12.86 10.84
N GLY A 14 -1.58 -13.12 10.25
CA GLY A 14 -2.90 -12.95 10.86
C GLY A 14 -3.42 -11.51 10.85
N GLN A 15 -2.66 -10.56 10.31
CA GLN A 15 -3.14 -9.19 10.09
C GLN A 15 -3.98 -9.10 8.81
N PHE A 16 -4.63 -7.96 8.61
CA PHE A 16 -5.38 -7.65 7.40
C PHE A 16 -4.89 -6.35 6.76
N ILE A 17 -4.70 -6.36 5.44
CA ILE A 17 -4.33 -5.18 4.67
C ILE A 17 -5.49 -4.73 3.78
N PRO A 18 -5.84 -3.43 3.73
CA PRO A 18 -6.80 -2.94 2.75
C PRO A 18 -6.26 -3.11 1.32
N GLN A 19 -7.07 -3.65 0.42
CA GLN A 19 -6.69 -3.97 -0.96
C GLN A 19 -6.37 -2.73 -1.80
N LEU A 20 -6.90 -1.58 -1.41
CA LEU A 20 -6.70 -0.31 -2.08
C LEU A 20 -6.10 0.70 -1.10
N GLY A 21 -5.00 1.32 -1.51
CA GLY A 21 -4.29 2.33 -0.73
C GLY A 21 -3.86 3.52 -1.58
N LEU A 22 -3.58 4.63 -0.92
CA LEU A 22 -2.95 5.81 -1.52
C LEU A 22 -1.43 5.72 -1.33
N GLY A 23 -0.69 5.63 -2.43
CA GLY A 23 0.76 5.84 -2.43
C GLY A 23 1.11 7.31 -2.61
N VAL A 24 2.00 7.85 -1.76
CA VAL A 24 2.41 9.26 -1.79
C VAL A 24 3.80 9.50 -2.40
N TRP A 25 4.25 8.61 -3.28
CA TRP A 25 5.52 8.77 -4.00
C TRP A 25 5.46 9.99 -4.94
N GLN A 26 6.51 10.82 -4.90
CA GLN A 26 6.61 12.12 -5.60
C GLN A 26 5.58 13.18 -5.19
N THR A 27 4.78 12.94 -4.15
CA THR A 27 3.95 13.97 -3.56
C THR A 27 4.82 14.84 -2.64
N ARG A 28 5.06 16.09 -3.04
CA ARG A 28 5.78 17.11 -2.25
C ARG A 28 5.22 17.20 -0.83
N ALA A 29 6.11 17.21 0.16
CA ALA A 29 5.78 17.47 1.55
C ALA A 29 5.08 18.84 1.75
N GLY A 30 4.40 18.96 2.88
CA GLY A 30 3.51 20.06 3.24
C GLY A 30 2.09 19.87 2.69
N ALA A 31 1.41 20.99 2.45
CA ALA A 31 -0.01 21.07 2.10
C ALA A 31 -0.45 20.13 0.96
N MET A 32 0.41 19.85 -0.03
CA MET A 32 0.05 18.98 -1.15
C MET A 32 -0.06 17.50 -0.72
N CYS A 33 0.87 17.03 0.11
CA CYS A 33 0.81 15.68 0.67
C CYS A 33 -0.36 15.57 1.66
N GLU A 34 -0.53 16.57 2.52
CA GLU A 34 -1.61 16.59 3.49
C GLU A 34 -3.00 16.54 2.82
N ALA A 35 -3.24 17.40 1.82
CA ALA A 35 -4.50 17.42 1.08
C ALA A 35 -4.77 16.10 0.34
N ALA A 36 -3.74 15.47 -0.24
CA ALA A 36 -3.90 14.18 -0.90
C ALA A 36 -4.30 13.07 0.07
N VAL A 37 -3.66 13.02 1.25
CA VAL A 37 -3.98 12.04 2.29
C VAL A 37 -5.39 12.28 2.86
N LEU A 38 -5.74 13.52 3.20
CA LEU A 38 -7.08 13.87 3.69
C LEU A 38 -8.17 13.49 2.68
N ALA A 39 -8.01 13.86 1.40
CA ALA A 39 -8.98 13.54 0.36
C ALA A 39 -9.16 12.02 0.18
N ALA A 40 -8.09 11.23 0.29
CA ALA A 40 -8.21 9.77 0.23
C ALA A 40 -8.98 9.22 1.45
N LEU A 41 -8.67 9.70 2.65
CA LEU A 41 -9.35 9.30 3.89
C LEU A 41 -10.85 9.66 3.87
N GLU A 42 -11.20 10.84 3.38
CA GLU A 42 -12.57 11.31 3.14
C GLU A 42 -13.31 10.43 2.12
N ALA A 43 -12.60 9.98 1.07
CA ALA A 43 -13.12 9.05 0.07
C ALA A 43 -13.25 7.60 0.58
N GLY A 44 -12.96 7.34 1.86
CA GLY A 44 -13.09 6.03 2.50
C GLY A 44 -11.84 5.16 2.48
N TYR A 45 -10.70 5.66 1.97
CA TYR A 45 -9.44 4.90 2.03
C TYR A 45 -9.01 4.70 3.48
N ARG A 46 -8.41 3.55 3.76
CA ARG A 46 -7.83 3.21 5.06
C ARG A 46 -6.43 2.64 4.94
N HIS A 47 -5.75 2.85 3.82
CA HIS A 47 -4.37 2.44 3.61
C HIS A 47 -3.56 3.56 2.97
N ILE A 48 -2.52 4.02 3.66
CA ILE A 48 -1.59 5.06 3.20
C ILE A 48 -0.18 4.47 3.12
N ASP A 49 0.42 4.52 1.93
CA ASP A 49 1.78 4.05 1.64
C ASP A 49 2.73 5.23 1.43
N THR A 50 3.76 5.32 2.29
CA THR A 50 4.87 6.27 2.20
C THR A 50 6.21 5.53 2.30
N ALA A 51 7.31 6.26 2.38
CA ALA A 51 8.65 5.74 2.64
C ALA A 51 9.54 6.85 3.21
N ALA A 52 10.54 6.48 4.01
CA ALA A 52 11.54 7.43 4.51
C ALA A 52 12.20 8.26 3.40
N LEU A 53 12.48 7.64 2.24
CA LEU A 53 13.04 8.31 1.06
C LEU A 53 12.17 9.47 0.56
N TYR A 54 10.83 9.36 0.65
CA TYR A 54 9.92 10.31 0.01
C TYR A 54 9.94 11.67 0.70
N GLY A 55 10.45 11.74 1.93
CA GLY A 55 10.61 12.99 2.67
C GLY A 55 9.29 13.64 3.07
N ASN A 56 8.18 12.90 3.05
CA ASN A 56 6.83 13.41 3.31
C ASN A 56 6.08 12.71 4.45
N GLU A 57 6.78 11.89 5.25
CA GLU A 57 6.22 11.18 6.42
C GLU A 57 5.61 12.14 7.46
N GLU A 58 6.19 13.33 7.66
CA GLU A 58 5.64 14.33 8.59
C GLU A 58 4.25 14.82 8.15
N SER A 59 4.08 15.07 6.85
CA SER A 59 2.79 15.45 6.26
C SER A 59 1.78 14.32 6.30
N VAL A 60 2.19 13.08 6.04
CA VAL A 60 1.32 11.91 6.19
C VAL A 60 0.80 11.80 7.63
N GLY A 61 1.70 11.92 8.61
CA GLY A 61 1.33 11.90 10.02
C GLY A 61 0.40 13.05 10.40
N ALA A 62 0.65 14.26 9.90
CA ALA A 62 -0.18 15.44 10.13
C ALA A 62 -1.61 15.25 9.61
N ALA A 63 -1.76 14.87 8.34
CA ALA A 63 -3.06 14.65 7.72
C ALA A 63 -3.85 13.51 8.38
N ILE A 64 -3.20 12.42 8.78
CA ILE A 64 -3.88 11.33 9.48
C ILE A 64 -4.47 11.83 10.81
N ARG A 65 -3.72 12.63 11.59
CA ARG A 65 -4.26 13.21 12.83
C ARG A 65 -5.37 14.22 12.58
N GLU A 66 -5.21 15.07 11.58
CA GLU A 66 -6.20 16.07 11.20
C GLU A 66 -7.52 15.44 10.73
N SER A 67 -7.46 14.27 10.10
CA SER A 67 -8.65 13.56 9.62
C SER A 67 -9.66 13.19 10.72
N GLY A 68 -9.24 13.17 11.99
CA GLY A 68 -10.07 12.75 13.12
C GLY A 68 -10.41 11.25 13.15
N ILE A 69 -9.92 10.47 12.19
CA ILE A 69 -10.13 9.01 12.15
C ILE A 69 -9.20 8.34 13.18
N PRO A 70 -9.71 7.42 14.03
CA PRO A 70 -8.87 6.70 14.98
C PRO A 70 -7.70 5.99 14.29
N ARG A 71 -6.50 6.10 14.86
CA ARG A 71 -5.24 5.63 14.24
C ARG A 71 -5.29 4.15 13.87
N GLU A 72 -5.94 3.33 14.69
CA GLU A 72 -6.12 1.88 14.50
C GLU A 72 -7.00 1.51 13.30
N GLN A 73 -7.75 2.48 12.75
CA GLN A 73 -8.55 2.27 11.55
C GLN A 73 -7.76 2.54 10.27
N ILE A 74 -6.56 3.15 10.35
CA ILE A 74 -5.74 3.51 9.18
C ILE A 74 -4.51 2.62 9.15
N PHE A 75 -4.36 1.84 8.09
CA PHE A 75 -3.18 1.04 7.80
C PHE A 75 -2.09 1.93 7.20
N VAL A 76 -0.95 2.06 7.87
CA VAL A 76 0.17 2.89 7.40
C VAL A 76 1.39 2.02 7.07
N THR A 77 1.87 2.18 5.84
CA THR A 77 3.08 1.53 5.34
C THR A 77 4.21 2.55 5.21
N THR A 78 5.39 2.24 5.74
CA THR A 78 6.64 2.96 5.42
C THR A 78 7.78 1.97 5.12
N LYS A 79 8.94 2.47 4.68
CA LYS A 79 10.01 1.65 4.11
C LYS A 79 11.39 2.06 4.58
N LEU A 80 12.21 1.05 4.90
CA LEU A 80 13.64 1.17 5.19
C LEU A 80 14.39 1.55 3.91
N TRP A 81 15.03 2.72 3.90
CA TRP A 81 15.82 3.16 2.74
C TRP A 81 17.19 2.49 2.68
N ASN A 82 17.76 2.44 1.48
CA ASN A 82 18.97 1.72 1.14
C ASN A 82 20.19 2.09 2.01
N SER A 83 20.33 3.38 2.34
CA SER A 83 21.44 3.88 3.17
C SER A 83 21.33 3.47 4.64
N ASP A 84 20.16 3.01 5.09
CA ASP A 84 19.85 2.74 6.50
C ASP A 84 19.88 1.25 6.87
N HIS A 85 20.19 0.36 5.92
CA HIS A 85 20.27 -1.08 6.17
C HIS A 85 21.19 -1.50 7.32
N GLY A 86 22.18 -0.66 7.67
CA GLY A 86 23.08 -0.88 8.80
C GLY A 86 22.46 -0.59 10.18
N ASN A 87 21.36 0.17 10.25
CA ASN A 87 20.63 0.41 11.50
C ASN A 87 19.11 0.59 11.25
N PRO A 88 18.38 -0.49 10.93
CA PRO A 88 16.94 -0.42 10.66
C PRO A 88 16.11 0.03 11.86
N GLU A 89 16.57 -0.22 13.08
CA GLU A 89 15.90 0.23 14.31
C GLU A 89 15.89 1.76 14.41
N ARG A 90 17.05 2.40 14.30
CA ARG A 90 17.14 3.87 14.26
C ARG A 90 16.35 4.48 13.10
N ALA A 91 16.34 3.80 11.96
CA ALA A 91 15.61 4.24 10.77
C ALA A 91 14.09 4.24 11.03
N LEU A 92 13.54 3.13 11.54
CA LEU A 92 12.12 3.05 11.88
C LEU A 92 11.75 4.02 12.99
N GLU A 93 12.58 4.18 14.03
CA GLU A 93 12.36 5.19 15.07
C GLU A 93 12.26 6.60 14.48
N THR A 94 13.08 6.92 13.47
CA THR A 94 13.02 8.21 12.78
C THR A 94 11.72 8.38 12.02
N SER A 95 11.30 7.36 11.27
CA SER A 95 10.00 7.36 10.59
C SER A 95 8.84 7.52 11.58
N LEU A 96 8.86 6.79 12.71
CA LEU A 96 7.85 6.87 13.76
C LEU A 96 7.78 8.26 14.40
N ARG A 97 8.93 8.91 14.67
CA ARG A 97 8.97 10.30 15.16
C ARG A 97 8.37 11.28 14.16
N LYS A 98 8.70 11.16 12.87
CA LYS A 98 8.15 12.02 11.81
C LYS A 98 6.64 11.85 11.68
N LEU A 99 6.18 10.61 11.62
CA LEU A 99 4.76 10.27 11.59
C LEU A 99 4.04 10.67 12.89
N LYS A 100 4.76 10.75 14.01
CA LYS A 100 4.28 10.81 15.40
C LYS A 100 3.36 9.62 15.75
N PHE A 101 3.83 8.41 15.46
CA PHE A 101 3.17 7.16 15.81
C PHE A 101 4.07 6.29 16.69
N ASP A 102 3.45 5.39 17.46
CA ASP A 102 4.19 4.38 18.24
C ASP A 102 4.57 3.14 17.42
N HIS A 103 3.82 2.89 16.33
CA HIS A 103 4.01 1.78 15.40
C HIS A 103 3.53 2.11 13.98
N VAL A 104 3.99 1.31 13.02
CA VAL A 104 3.42 1.21 11.67
C VAL A 104 2.74 -0.14 11.46
N ASP A 105 1.82 -0.20 10.51
CA ASP A 105 1.06 -1.42 10.23
C ASP A 105 1.86 -2.37 9.34
N LEU A 106 2.68 -1.82 8.43
CA LEU A 106 3.61 -2.54 7.59
C LEU A 106 4.93 -1.77 7.46
N TYR A 107 6.05 -2.47 7.68
CA TYR A 107 7.38 -1.93 7.41
C TYR A 107 8.10 -2.78 6.36
N LEU A 108 8.56 -2.13 5.29
CA LEU A 108 9.16 -2.80 4.14
C LEU A 108 10.66 -2.53 4.02
N ILE A 109 11.45 -3.53 3.62
CA ILE A 109 12.74 -3.25 2.97
C ILE A 109 12.47 -2.63 1.60
N HIS A 110 12.93 -1.41 1.34
CA HIS A 110 12.58 -0.71 0.10
C HIS A 110 13.25 -1.30 -1.15
N TYR A 111 14.52 -1.72 -1.08
CA TYR A 111 15.19 -2.46 -2.16
C TYR A 111 16.11 -3.56 -1.62
N PRO A 112 16.34 -4.63 -2.42
CA PRO A 112 17.17 -5.77 -2.04
C PRO A 112 18.68 -5.48 -2.12
N VAL A 113 19.20 -4.51 -1.36
CA VAL A 113 20.65 -4.25 -1.31
C VAL A 113 21.42 -5.38 -0.60
N ARG A 114 22.76 -5.33 -0.63
CA ARG A 114 23.63 -6.41 -0.13
C ARG A 114 23.34 -6.80 1.33
N GLN A 115 22.99 -5.84 2.18
CA GLN A 115 22.72 -6.04 3.61
C GLN A 115 21.29 -6.53 3.93
N ARG A 116 20.43 -6.75 2.92
CA ARG A 116 19.00 -7.07 3.10
C ARG A 116 18.70 -8.17 4.12
N ARG A 117 19.54 -9.20 4.22
CA ARG A 117 19.34 -10.33 5.13
C ARG A 117 19.56 -9.96 6.59
N GLN A 118 20.60 -9.17 6.87
CA GLN A 118 20.83 -8.62 8.20
C GLN A 118 19.69 -7.67 8.58
N SER A 119 19.26 -6.83 7.64
CA SER A 119 18.15 -5.89 7.88
C SER A 119 16.83 -6.62 8.09
N TRP A 120 16.59 -7.74 7.42
CA TRP A 120 15.40 -8.56 7.65
C TRP A 120 15.32 -9.08 9.09
N ARG A 121 16.44 -9.59 9.64
CA ARG A 121 16.51 -9.99 11.04
C ARG A 121 16.21 -8.84 12.01
N ALA A 122 16.65 -7.63 11.66
CA ALA A 122 16.28 -6.44 12.43
C ALA A 122 14.79 -6.12 12.32
N LEU A 123 14.17 -6.28 11.14
CA LEU A 123 12.72 -6.14 10.96
C LEU A 123 11.94 -7.19 11.78
N GLU A 124 12.41 -8.44 11.84
CA GLU A 124 11.84 -9.48 12.71
C GLU A 124 11.85 -9.05 14.19
N ALA A 125 12.97 -8.48 14.65
CA ALA A 125 13.08 -7.93 16.01
C ALA A 125 12.16 -6.72 16.25
N LEU A 126 12.04 -5.81 15.28
CA LEU A 126 11.15 -4.65 15.37
C LEU A 126 9.67 -5.06 15.41
N ARG A 127 9.30 -6.12 14.68
CA ARG A 127 7.97 -6.74 14.76
C ARG A 127 7.72 -7.34 16.14
N ALA A 128 8.69 -8.09 16.67
CA ALA A 128 8.58 -8.67 18.01
C ALA A 128 8.45 -7.58 19.11
N LYS A 129 9.07 -6.41 18.92
CA LYS A 129 8.92 -5.23 19.79
C LYS A 129 7.62 -4.44 19.57
N GLY A 130 6.78 -4.83 18.62
CA GLY A 130 5.52 -4.14 18.30
C GLY A 130 5.68 -2.81 17.55
N LYS A 131 6.89 -2.48 17.05
CA LYS A 131 7.15 -1.24 16.30
C LYS A 131 6.62 -1.30 14.86
N ALA A 132 6.47 -2.51 14.31
CA ALA A 132 5.76 -2.79 13.08
C ALA A 132 4.84 -3.98 13.29
N ARG A 133 3.56 -3.91 12.91
CA ARG A 133 2.63 -5.05 13.05
C ARG A 133 2.97 -6.18 12.08
N SER A 134 3.20 -5.80 10.83
CA SER A 134 3.60 -6.68 9.73
C SER A 134 4.94 -6.23 9.17
N ILE A 135 5.71 -7.16 8.60
CA ILE A 135 6.97 -6.85 7.92
C ILE A 135 6.98 -7.46 6.53
N GLY A 136 7.57 -6.76 5.58
CA GLY A 136 7.59 -7.19 4.19
C GLY A 136 8.79 -6.63 3.42
N VAL A 137 8.76 -6.84 2.12
CA VAL A 137 9.82 -6.40 1.21
C VAL A 137 9.23 -5.63 0.04
N SER A 138 10.08 -4.90 -0.67
CA SER A 138 9.73 -4.20 -1.90
C SER A 138 10.85 -4.38 -2.91
N ASN A 139 10.46 -4.54 -4.19
CA ASN A 139 11.38 -4.77 -5.31
C ASN A 139 12.17 -6.10 -5.22
N PHE A 140 11.65 -7.11 -4.51
CA PHE A 140 12.31 -8.41 -4.43
C PHE A 140 11.90 -9.30 -5.60
N THR A 141 12.89 -9.93 -6.23
CA THR A 141 12.71 -10.95 -7.26
C THR A 141 12.55 -12.33 -6.62
N ILE A 142 12.19 -13.35 -7.40
CA ILE A 142 12.15 -14.75 -6.95
C ILE A 142 13.48 -15.17 -6.32
N ARG A 143 14.60 -14.78 -6.93
CA ARG A 143 15.94 -15.07 -6.39
C ARG A 143 16.12 -14.44 -5.01
N HIS A 144 15.80 -13.16 -4.85
CA HIS A 144 15.95 -12.47 -3.57
C HIS A 144 15.05 -13.07 -2.48
N LEU A 145 13.81 -13.43 -2.82
CA LEU A 145 12.90 -14.10 -1.89
C LEU A 145 13.40 -15.50 -1.51
N THR A 146 13.89 -16.28 -2.48
CA THR A 146 14.41 -17.63 -2.24
C THR A 146 15.62 -17.59 -1.31
N GLU A 147 16.56 -16.68 -1.55
CA GLU A 147 17.73 -16.47 -0.67
C GLU A 147 17.31 -16.04 0.74
N LEU A 148 16.30 -15.16 0.86
CA LEU A 148 15.81 -14.71 2.16
C LEU A 148 15.18 -15.86 2.94
N LEU A 149 14.25 -16.59 2.32
CA LEU A 149 13.51 -17.69 2.93
C LEU A 149 14.39 -18.90 3.29
N ALA A 150 15.57 -19.04 2.68
CA ALA A 150 16.54 -20.06 3.04
C ALA A 150 17.31 -19.74 4.34
N GLU A 151 17.34 -18.48 4.76
CA GLU A 151 18.19 -18.00 5.85
C GLU A 151 17.40 -17.41 7.04
N THR A 152 16.06 -17.36 6.94
CA THR A 152 15.18 -16.73 7.92
C THR A 152 13.90 -17.57 8.11
N ASN A 153 13.31 -17.48 9.31
CA ASN A 153 12.11 -18.26 9.66
C ASN A 153 10.81 -17.48 9.42
N THR A 154 10.89 -16.16 9.18
CA THR A 154 9.71 -15.33 8.93
C THR A 154 9.53 -15.12 7.43
N ILE A 155 8.39 -15.57 6.91
CA ILE A 155 7.96 -15.28 5.54
C ILE A 155 7.52 -13.81 5.47
N PRO A 156 7.97 -13.01 4.49
CA PRO A 156 7.46 -11.66 4.31
C PRO A 156 5.94 -11.63 4.12
N ALA A 157 5.24 -10.74 4.80
CA ALA A 157 3.80 -10.61 4.64
C ALA A 157 3.44 -10.06 3.25
N VAL A 158 4.26 -9.12 2.75
CA VAL A 158 4.06 -8.41 1.49
C VAL A 158 5.35 -8.39 0.66
N ASN A 159 5.22 -8.47 -0.67
CA ASN A 159 6.24 -8.05 -1.63
C ASN A 159 5.66 -6.96 -2.54
N GLN A 160 6.03 -5.69 -2.31
CA GLN A 160 5.54 -4.54 -3.07
C GLN A 160 6.42 -4.29 -4.31
N VAL A 161 5.88 -4.39 -5.52
CA VAL A 161 6.63 -4.30 -6.79
C VAL A 161 5.90 -3.48 -7.85
N GLU A 162 6.63 -3.01 -8.86
CA GLU A 162 6.00 -2.41 -10.05
C GLU A 162 5.19 -3.49 -10.76
N PHE A 163 3.89 -3.26 -10.89
CA PHE A 163 2.99 -4.27 -11.44
C PHE A 163 1.81 -3.61 -12.14
N HIS A 164 1.68 -3.87 -13.44
CA HIS A 164 0.64 -3.31 -14.29
C HIS A 164 0.58 -4.11 -15.61
N PRO A 165 -0.43 -3.90 -16.49
CA PRO A 165 -0.58 -4.70 -17.71
C PRO A 165 0.66 -4.77 -18.62
N TYR A 166 1.52 -3.75 -18.60
CA TYR A 166 2.77 -3.68 -19.39
C TYR A 166 4.01 -4.24 -18.69
N LEU A 167 3.89 -4.63 -17.42
CA LEU A 167 4.92 -5.26 -16.60
C LEU A 167 4.23 -6.31 -15.72
N TYR A 168 3.63 -7.29 -16.39
CA TYR A 168 2.90 -8.37 -15.74
C TYR A 168 3.88 -9.48 -15.35
N GLN A 169 4.37 -9.43 -14.12
CA GLN A 169 5.37 -10.36 -13.60
C GLN A 169 4.71 -11.65 -13.09
N ARG A 170 4.15 -12.46 -13.99
CA ARG A 170 3.36 -13.66 -13.65
C ARG A 170 4.09 -14.62 -12.73
N ASP A 171 5.33 -14.98 -13.05
CA ASP A 171 6.09 -15.95 -12.26
C ASP A 171 6.33 -15.48 -10.82
N LEU A 172 6.54 -14.16 -10.64
CA LEU A 172 6.70 -13.55 -9.33
C LEU A 172 5.37 -13.56 -8.55
N LEU A 173 4.27 -13.25 -9.22
CA LEU A 173 2.92 -13.31 -8.62
C LEU A 173 2.62 -14.74 -8.14
N ASP A 174 2.83 -15.73 -9.00
CA ASP A 174 2.57 -17.14 -8.68
C ASP A 174 3.51 -17.65 -7.57
N PHE A 175 4.78 -17.21 -7.57
CA PHE A 175 5.71 -17.53 -6.49
C PHE A 175 5.26 -16.95 -5.15
N CYS A 176 4.86 -15.67 -5.11
CA CYS A 176 4.39 -15.01 -3.90
C CYS A 176 3.12 -15.70 -3.37
N ALA A 177 2.15 -15.98 -4.25
CA ALA A 177 0.91 -16.67 -3.88
C ALA A 177 1.16 -18.06 -3.25
N ARG A 178 2.04 -18.88 -3.84
CA ARG A 178 2.39 -20.21 -3.29
C ARG A 178 3.06 -20.16 -1.92
N ARG A 179 3.63 -19.02 -1.54
CA ARG A 179 4.31 -18.79 -0.25
C ARG A 179 3.46 -17.97 0.71
N ALA A 180 2.20 -17.70 0.38
CA ALA A 180 1.32 -16.80 1.13
C ALA A 180 1.92 -15.39 1.34
N ILE A 181 2.70 -14.90 0.37
CA ILE A 181 3.19 -13.53 0.32
C ILE A 181 2.19 -12.73 -0.51
N VAL A 182 1.61 -11.66 0.04
CA VAL A 182 0.73 -10.78 -0.74
C VAL A 182 1.59 -9.92 -1.67
N LEU A 183 1.32 -9.99 -2.97
CA LEU A 183 1.94 -9.10 -3.94
C LEU A 183 1.16 -7.78 -3.98
N GLU A 184 1.84 -6.68 -3.69
CA GLU A 184 1.25 -5.34 -3.73
C GLU A 184 1.82 -4.55 -4.91
N ALA A 185 0.94 -3.94 -5.71
CA ALA A 185 1.33 -3.23 -6.92
C ALA A 185 1.59 -1.74 -6.64
N TYR A 186 2.82 -1.26 -6.85
CA TYR A 186 3.07 0.18 -6.97
C TYR A 186 3.08 0.61 -8.44
N SER A 187 2.87 1.91 -8.69
CA SER A 187 2.69 2.48 -10.04
C SER A 187 1.69 1.70 -10.93
N PRO A 188 0.55 1.21 -10.41
CA PRO A 188 -0.36 0.32 -11.15
C PRO A 188 -0.96 0.97 -12.41
N LEU A 189 -0.97 2.31 -12.47
CA LEU A 189 -1.47 3.11 -13.59
C LEU A 189 -0.34 3.64 -14.50
N THR A 190 0.87 3.04 -14.45
CA THR A 190 2.02 3.43 -15.29
C THR A 190 2.41 4.92 -15.18
N LYS A 191 2.20 5.52 -14.00
CA LYS A 191 2.40 6.97 -13.78
C LYS A 191 1.60 7.84 -14.77
N GLY A 192 0.46 7.32 -15.26
CA GLY A 192 -0.39 7.99 -16.25
C GLY A 192 0.01 7.79 -17.72
N ALA A 193 1.18 7.22 -18.01
CA ALA A 193 1.75 7.18 -19.36
C ALA A 193 0.92 6.36 -20.37
N ARG A 194 0.20 5.33 -19.92
CA ARG A 194 -0.57 4.42 -20.78
C ARG A 194 -2.09 4.62 -20.71
N LEU A 195 -2.59 5.66 -20.04
CA LEU A 195 -4.04 5.88 -19.89
C LEU A 195 -4.79 6.04 -21.22
N LYS A 196 -4.10 6.42 -22.30
CA LYS A 196 -4.66 6.59 -23.65
C LYS A 196 -4.47 5.36 -24.56
N ASP A 197 -3.98 4.24 -24.05
CA ASP A 197 -3.83 3.02 -24.85
C ASP A 197 -5.20 2.58 -25.41
N PRO A 198 -5.34 2.39 -26.74
CA PRO A 198 -6.61 2.03 -27.35
C PRO A 198 -7.27 0.78 -26.76
N LYS A 199 -6.47 -0.21 -26.32
CA LYS A 199 -6.99 -1.44 -25.69
C LYS A 199 -7.58 -1.14 -24.32
N LEU A 200 -6.90 -0.34 -23.50
CA LEU A 200 -7.41 0.07 -22.18
C LEU A 200 -8.67 0.93 -22.33
N VAL A 201 -8.69 1.87 -23.28
CA VAL A 201 -9.87 2.70 -23.57
C VAL A 201 -11.05 1.85 -24.04
N ALA A 202 -10.82 0.87 -24.92
CA ALA A 202 -11.88 -0.03 -25.39
C ALA A 202 -12.49 -0.86 -24.24
N ILE A 203 -11.64 -1.39 -23.35
CA ILE A 203 -12.08 -2.10 -22.14
C ILE A 203 -12.87 -1.15 -21.22
N ALA A 204 -12.36 0.04 -20.96
CA ALA A 204 -13.03 1.04 -20.11
C ALA A 204 -14.42 1.42 -20.65
N LYS A 205 -14.54 1.65 -21.96
CA LYS A 205 -15.83 1.95 -22.63
C LYS A 205 -16.85 0.81 -22.45
N LYS A 206 -16.41 -0.44 -22.62
CA LYS A 206 -17.28 -1.61 -22.43
C LYS A 206 -17.85 -1.68 -21.01
N TYR A 207 -17.03 -1.44 -20.00
CA TYR A 207 -17.46 -1.54 -18.60
C TYR A 207 -18.17 -0.29 -18.08
N SER A 208 -17.89 0.91 -18.61
CA SER A 208 -18.66 2.11 -18.25
C SER A 208 -20.09 2.01 -18.77
N GLN A 209 -20.30 1.52 -20.00
CA GLN A 209 -21.62 1.25 -20.55
C GLN A 209 -22.37 0.19 -19.73
N ALA A 210 -21.74 -0.94 -19.43
CA ALA A 210 -22.33 -1.97 -18.57
C ALA A 210 -22.63 -1.45 -17.15
N GLY A 211 -21.79 -0.55 -16.62
CA GLY A 211 -22.00 0.10 -15.33
C GLY A 211 -23.20 1.04 -15.34
N VAL A 212 -23.35 1.85 -16.40
CA VAL A 212 -24.53 2.71 -16.61
C VAL A 212 -25.80 1.86 -16.76
N GLU A 213 -25.76 0.78 -17.53
CA GLU A 213 -26.89 -0.14 -17.68
C GLU A 213 -27.25 -0.83 -16.37
N ARG A 214 -26.26 -1.28 -15.58
CA ARG A 214 -26.50 -1.89 -14.27
C ARG A 214 -27.06 -0.88 -13.27
N ALA A 215 -26.52 0.35 -13.25
CA ALA A 215 -27.01 1.43 -12.40
C ALA A 215 -28.43 1.89 -12.82
N ALA A 216 -28.74 1.89 -14.11
CA ALA A 216 -30.07 2.17 -14.64
C ALA A 216 -31.08 1.07 -14.28
N ARG A 217 -30.67 -0.21 -14.35
CA ARG A 217 -31.50 -1.36 -13.95
C ARG A 217 -31.67 -1.48 -12.43
N SER A 218 -30.73 -0.98 -11.63
CA SER A 218 -30.81 -0.98 -10.17
C SER A 218 -31.56 0.23 -9.60
N ARG A 219 -32.12 1.13 -10.42
CA ARG A 219 -33.03 2.19 -9.97
C ARG A 219 -34.40 1.61 -9.60
N LEU A 220 -34.46 1.06 -8.39
CA LEU A 220 -35.62 0.97 -7.50
C LEU A 220 -35.32 1.84 -6.26
N PRO A 221 -36.34 2.36 -5.58
CA PRO A 221 -36.66 3.79 -5.42
C PRO A 221 -35.67 4.55 -4.52
N LEU A 222 -34.76 5.32 -5.11
CA LEU A 222 -33.95 6.31 -4.37
C LEU A 222 -33.80 7.64 -5.12
N VAL A 223 -34.50 7.81 -6.24
CA VAL A 223 -34.46 9.03 -7.06
C VAL A 223 -35.55 10.04 -6.66
N ASP A 224 -36.52 9.68 -5.83
CA ASP A 224 -37.64 10.57 -5.46
C ASP A 224 -37.36 11.54 -4.31
N ARG A 225 -36.15 11.55 -3.71
CA ARG A 225 -35.85 12.48 -2.61
C ARG A 225 -35.15 13.79 -3.01
N LEU A 226 -34.96 14.05 -4.30
CA LEU A 226 -34.43 15.32 -4.79
C LEU A 226 -35.38 16.09 -5.72
N SER A 227 -36.63 15.65 -5.90
CA SER A 227 -37.67 16.46 -6.58
C SER A 227 -38.77 16.99 -5.65
N GLN A 228 -38.68 16.76 -4.34
CA GLN A 228 -39.63 17.27 -3.35
C GLN A 228 -38.93 17.93 -2.16
N ARG A 229 -38.16 18.99 -2.44
CA ARG A 229 -38.07 20.15 -1.56
C ARG A 229 -38.05 21.38 -2.45
N SER A 230 -39.21 22.04 -2.45
CA SER A 230 -39.50 23.42 -2.82
C SER A 230 -38.36 24.39 -2.58
#